data_AF-A0A847A9J2-F1
#
_entry.id   AF-A0A847A9J2-F1
#
_cell.length_a   1.000
_cell.length_b   1.000
_cell.length_c   1.000
_cell.angle_alpha   90.00
_cell.angle_beta   90.00
_cell.angle_gamma   90.00
#
_symmetry.space_group_name_H-M   'P 1'
#
loop_
_entity.id
_entity.type
_entity.pdbx_description
1 polymer ?
#
loop_
_entity_poly.entity_id
_entity_poly.type
_entity_poly.pdbx_seq_one_letter_code
_entity_poly.pdbx_strand_id
1 'polypeptide(L)'
;MTLSLREDGGPDAPGCLLRRSYSHETGSVITMDGPRTRLSDLVELKRRRRLEGDQFAFIGQGEVAEAIRQRPSQRRAYLDLLFGIDRYRRKRAEAAAKLLASEEESLRLEALSAELANRREEIAPAVELATEAKTIRDSLEEKRKAYYFYRRKTAEDSLRELDKEIAGLGGQIAALSRWKDLWQHFRGRLLDEKEVVAAEMEKLAREREDLSRKREEIRRSCFASAATVREIRSRQAPLAGEEEALRLRRDEVRAERDKIALREKTLSGELAAALEERDALMAKMEELREAFDREKARKKALSSALSDLAAERETLTSRAGAGEIFLNSCQERMEEAEKALAALEEEIRGMESRILSLEKREKEVVEAHGEAFAASRKTAAALQQARREAAALETAAEDLQNAESSSYPEPVRFLVSARRLGRLQEELAVAAETFSCPPSLSRALEAYLGGRQYWIFVKDLTGAGICIDLLKERRAGRATFLPLEKSRPRRPDRGATLPGEGVVGWAYDLIEPMDEWKDCVHHILGDLLIVEDYSAGSAMAARRVRCPVVSLEG
;
A
#
# COMPACT_ATOMS: atom_id res chain seq x y z
N MET A 1 -37.24 65.71 52.67
CA MET A 1 -37.42 67.17 52.50
C MET A 1 -37.84 67.42 51.06
N THR A 2 -38.89 68.20 50.83
CA THR A 2 -39.38 68.54 49.50
C THR A 2 -39.41 70.06 49.39
N LEU A 3 -38.77 70.60 48.36
CA LEU A 3 -38.57 72.03 48.16
C LEU A 3 -39.09 72.36 46.76
N SER A 4 -40.17 73.14 46.69
CA SER A 4 -40.78 73.59 45.45
C SER A 4 -40.31 75.00 45.16
N LEU A 5 -39.50 75.17 44.12
CA LEU A 5 -39.06 76.48 43.64
C LEU A 5 -40.02 76.92 42.53
N ARG A 6 -40.63 78.11 42.66
CA ARG A 6 -41.49 78.73 41.64
C ARG A 6 -40.92 80.11 41.30
N GLU A 7 -40.98 80.51 40.04
CA GLU A 7 -40.69 81.89 39.63
C GLU A 7 -41.94 82.76 39.87
N ASP A 8 -41.75 84.01 40.28
CA ASP A 8 -42.84 84.94 40.58
C ASP A 8 -43.63 85.27 39.30
N GLY A 9 -44.81 84.65 39.15
CA GLY A 9 -45.69 84.86 38.00
C GLY A 9 -46.85 83.88 37.89
N GLY A 10 -47.81 83.91 38.83
CA GLY A 10 -49.09 83.21 38.70
C GLY A 10 -49.04 81.66 38.76
N PRO A 11 -50.21 80.98 38.78
CA PRO A 11 -50.31 79.54 39.02
C PRO A 11 -49.73 78.64 37.92
N ASP A 12 -49.39 79.18 36.74
CA ASP A 12 -48.82 78.45 35.60
C ASP A 12 -47.30 78.70 35.36
N ALA A 13 -46.60 79.35 36.30
CA ALA A 13 -45.15 79.56 36.17
C ALA A 13 -44.35 78.23 36.26
N PRO A 14 -43.29 78.06 35.46
CA PRO A 14 -42.48 76.84 35.42
C PRO A 14 -41.72 76.61 36.73
N GLY A 15 -42.28 75.77 37.60
CA GLY A 15 -41.70 75.36 38.88
C GLY A 15 -40.73 74.18 38.78
N CYS A 16 -39.89 74.00 39.79
CA CYS A 16 -38.96 72.87 39.95
C CYS A 16 -39.20 72.22 41.31
N LEU A 17 -39.48 70.93 41.34
CA LEU A 17 -39.69 70.15 42.56
C LEU A 17 -38.41 69.38 42.90
N LEU A 18 -37.72 69.83 43.96
CA LEU A 18 -36.56 69.15 44.52
C LEU A 18 -36.97 68.30 45.70
N ARG A 19 -36.73 66.99 45.63
CA ARG A 19 -37.03 66.06 46.72
C ARG A 19 -35.77 65.36 47.18
N ARG A 20 -35.45 65.51 48.45
CA ARG A 20 -34.39 64.75 49.13
C ARG A 20 -35.03 63.70 50.04
N SER A 21 -34.76 62.44 49.73
CA SER A 21 -35.15 61.27 50.53
C SER A 21 -33.89 60.60 51.07
N TYR A 22 -33.93 60.11 52.31
CA TYR A 22 -32.84 59.38 52.93
C TYR A 22 -33.31 57.98 53.30
N SER A 23 -32.54 56.96 52.92
CA SER A 23 -32.77 55.57 53.33
C SER A 23 -31.46 54.98 53.85
N HIS A 24 -31.54 54.14 54.88
CA HIS A 24 -30.37 53.59 55.58
C HIS A 24 -29.47 52.70 54.70
N GLU A 25 -30.01 52.12 53.61
CA GLU A 25 -29.25 51.24 52.71
C GLU A 25 -28.62 51.97 51.51
N THR A 26 -29.19 53.10 51.08
CA THR A 26 -28.81 53.78 49.83
C THR A 26 -28.34 55.24 50.03
N GLY A 27 -28.31 55.71 51.27
CA GLY A 27 -27.90 57.06 51.62
C GLY A 27 -28.91 58.13 51.17
N SER A 28 -28.45 59.37 51.06
CA SER A 28 -29.32 60.49 50.62
C SER A 28 -29.45 60.53 49.10
N VAL A 29 -30.67 60.38 48.61
CA VAL A 29 -31.03 60.46 47.19
C VAL A 29 -31.73 61.80 46.93
N ILE A 30 -31.30 62.52 45.89
CA ILE A 30 -31.92 63.77 45.47
C ILE A 30 -32.56 63.57 44.10
N THR A 31 -33.84 63.90 43.98
CA THR A 31 -34.57 63.88 42.72
C THR A 31 -35.06 65.28 42.37
N MET A 32 -35.06 65.58 41.07
CA MET A 32 -35.55 66.83 40.49
C MET A 32 -36.62 66.46 39.48
N ASP A 33 -37.87 66.86 39.73
CA ASP A 33 -39.03 66.57 38.86
C ASP A 33 -39.20 65.08 38.49
N GLY A 34 -38.71 64.17 39.35
CA GLY A 34 -38.78 62.72 39.16
C GLY A 34 -37.42 62.00 39.10
N PRO A 35 -36.56 62.24 38.10
CA PRO A 35 -35.28 61.54 37.94
C PRO A 35 -34.26 61.83 39.06
N ARG A 36 -33.37 60.86 39.30
CA ARG A 36 -32.22 61.00 40.21
C ARG A 36 -31.19 61.95 39.60
N THR A 37 -30.82 62.97 40.37
CA THR A 37 -29.87 64.01 39.94
C THR A 37 -28.66 64.02 40.86
N ARG A 38 -27.46 64.18 40.30
CA ARG A 38 -26.24 64.25 41.10
C ARG A 38 -26.14 65.63 41.76
N LEU A 39 -25.38 65.70 42.85
CA LEU A 39 -25.16 66.97 43.55
C LEU A 39 -24.49 68.02 42.65
N SER A 40 -23.62 67.59 41.72
CA SER A 40 -22.99 68.45 40.70
C SER A 40 -24.01 69.15 39.80
N ASP A 41 -25.08 68.45 39.43
CA ASP A 41 -26.05 68.92 38.45
C ASP A 41 -27.03 69.93 39.11
N LEU A 42 -27.22 69.81 40.42
CA LEU A 42 -27.97 70.80 41.22
C LEU A 42 -27.25 72.14 41.32
N VAL A 43 -25.92 72.15 41.31
CA VAL A 43 -25.11 73.38 41.26
C VAL A 43 -25.34 74.11 39.94
N GLU A 44 -25.42 73.39 38.81
CA GLU A 44 -25.78 73.98 37.51
C GLU A 44 -27.23 74.49 37.46
N LEU A 45 -28.18 73.80 38.10
CA LEU A 45 -29.55 74.26 38.25
C LEU A 45 -29.62 75.56 39.07
N LYS A 46 -28.91 75.60 40.20
CA LYS A 46 -28.77 76.78 41.06
C LYS A 46 -28.24 77.97 40.25
N ARG A 47 -27.29 77.73 39.34
CA ARG A 47 -26.80 78.76 38.39
C ARG A 47 -27.84 79.20 37.37
N ARG A 48 -28.52 78.26 36.69
CA ARG A 48 -29.53 78.56 35.66
C ARG A 48 -30.67 79.41 36.19
N ARG A 49 -31.13 79.12 37.41
CA ARG A 49 -32.19 79.86 38.09
C ARG A 49 -31.68 81.10 38.85
N ARG A 50 -30.42 81.51 38.64
CA ARG A 50 -29.77 82.66 39.29
C ARG A 50 -29.83 82.63 40.82
N LEU A 51 -29.86 81.43 41.39
CA LEU A 51 -29.77 81.18 42.83
C LEU A 51 -28.30 81.12 43.32
N GLU A 52 -27.32 81.34 42.42
CA GLU A 52 -25.90 81.53 42.76
C GLU A 52 -25.49 82.99 42.62
N GLY A 53 -24.78 83.48 43.65
CA GLY A 53 -24.47 84.89 43.86
C GLY A 53 -25.34 85.47 44.98
N ASP A 54 -24.74 86.33 45.80
CA ASP A 54 -25.31 87.00 46.99
C ASP A 54 -26.51 87.93 46.71
N GLN A 55 -27.42 87.57 45.80
CA GLN A 55 -28.73 88.22 45.77
C GLN A 55 -29.62 87.81 46.95
N PHE A 56 -29.21 86.79 47.72
CA PHE A 56 -29.69 86.55 49.08
C PHE A 56 -28.63 87.04 50.08
N ALA A 57 -28.72 88.31 50.44
CA ALA A 57 -27.90 88.92 51.48
C ALA A 57 -28.29 88.38 52.87
N PHE A 58 -27.76 87.21 53.23
CA PHE A 58 -27.62 86.83 54.63
C PHE A 58 -26.13 86.89 54.97
N ILE A 59 -25.68 88.09 55.36
CA ILE A 59 -24.33 88.28 55.90
C ILE A 59 -24.33 87.71 57.31
N GLY A 60 -23.61 86.61 57.52
CA GLY A 60 -23.38 86.07 58.85
C GLY A 60 -22.53 87.02 59.68
N GLN A 61 -22.85 87.18 60.96
CA GLN A 61 -22.10 88.05 61.87
C GLN A 61 -20.64 87.55 62.01
N GLY A 62 -19.70 88.16 61.28
CA GLY A 62 -18.27 87.80 61.27
C GLY A 62 -17.64 87.64 59.89
N GLU A 63 -18.43 87.49 58.82
CA GLU A 63 -17.90 87.21 57.46
C GLU A 63 -17.07 88.36 56.87
N VAL A 64 -17.39 89.61 57.23
CA VAL A 64 -16.62 90.79 56.80
C VAL A 64 -15.21 90.80 57.43
N ALA A 65 -15.07 90.34 58.67
CA ALA A 65 -13.77 90.24 59.34
C ALA A 65 -12.93 89.09 58.77
N GLU A 66 -13.58 88.03 58.30
CA GLU A 66 -12.93 86.89 57.65
C GLU A 66 -12.38 87.27 56.27
N ALA A 67 -13.13 88.00 55.44
CA ALA A 67 -12.67 88.50 54.14
C ALA A 67 -11.37 89.35 54.23
N ILE A 68 -11.22 90.11 55.31
CA ILE A 68 -10.03 90.94 55.56
C ILE A 68 -8.83 90.09 56.02
N ARG A 69 -9.05 88.99 56.74
CA ARG A 69 -7.99 88.08 57.25
C ARG A 69 -7.59 86.96 56.29
N GLN A 70 -8.32 86.77 55.20
CA GLN A 70 -8.02 85.72 54.21
C GLN A 70 -6.68 85.90 53.51
N ARG A 71 -6.04 84.78 53.17
CA ARG A 71 -4.81 84.75 52.37
C ARG A 71 -5.08 85.32 50.96
N PRO A 72 -4.11 85.95 50.29
CA PRO A 72 -4.28 86.54 48.96
C PRO A 72 -4.91 85.61 47.91
N SER A 73 -4.62 84.31 47.95
CA SER A 73 -5.21 83.30 47.06
C SER A 73 -6.70 83.08 47.29
N GLN A 74 -7.12 83.05 48.56
CA GLN A 74 -8.54 82.91 48.95
C GLN A 74 -9.32 84.18 48.61
N ARG A 75 -8.75 85.36 48.92
CA ARG A 75 -9.34 86.65 48.56
C ARG A 75 -9.51 86.80 47.05
N ARG A 76 -8.53 86.35 46.27
CA ARG A 76 -8.60 86.34 44.80
C ARG A 76 -9.71 85.44 44.29
N ALA A 77 -9.95 84.28 44.92
CA ALA A 77 -11.07 83.41 44.54
C ALA A 77 -12.43 84.08 44.78
N TYR A 78 -12.60 84.83 45.87
CA TYR A 78 -13.80 85.64 46.12
C TYR A 78 -13.96 86.80 45.13
N LEU A 79 -12.89 87.50 44.80
CA LEU A 79 -12.91 88.57 43.80
C LEU A 79 -13.22 88.03 42.40
N ASP A 80 -12.61 86.91 42.00
CA ASP A 80 -12.87 86.25 40.73
C ASP A 80 -14.35 85.80 40.60
N LEU A 81 -14.97 85.41 41.71
CA LEU A 81 -16.39 85.09 41.81
C LEU A 81 -17.27 86.34 41.64
N LEU A 82 -16.91 87.44 42.30
CA LEU A 82 -17.63 88.73 42.22
C LEU A 82 -17.58 89.34 40.81
N PHE A 83 -16.44 89.26 40.12
CA PHE A 83 -16.29 89.75 38.75
C PHE A 83 -16.81 88.77 37.69
N GLY A 84 -17.30 87.58 38.08
CA GLY A 84 -17.79 86.56 37.16
C GLY A 84 -16.70 86.06 36.20
N ILE A 85 -15.43 86.09 36.61
CA ILE A 85 -14.28 85.59 35.85
C ILE A 85 -14.07 84.09 36.14
N ASP A 86 -14.58 83.63 37.29
CA ASP A 86 -14.61 82.24 37.75
C ASP A 86 -15.18 81.27 36.69
N ARG A 87 -16.25 81.65 35.99
CA ARG A 87 -16.89 80.85 34.92
C ARG A 87 -15.96 80.60 33.73
N TYR A 88 -15.24 81.63 33.28
CA TYR A 88 -14.29 81.50 32.18
C TYR A 88 -13.05 80.73 32.61
N ARG A 89 -12.58 80.93 33.85
CA ARG A 89 -11.47 80.16 34.42
C ARG A 89 -11.80 78.68 34.59
N ARG A 90 -13.00 78.33 35.08
CA ARG A 90 -13.45 76.93 35.20
C ARG A 90 -13.58 76.27 33.84
N LYS A 91 -14.23 76.92 32.85
CA LYS A 91 -14.29 76.39 31.48
C LYS A 91 -12.91 76.20 30.86
N ARG A 92 -11.97 77.14 31.10
CA ARG A 92 -10.58 77.00 30.64
C ARG A 92 -9.88 75.82 31.32
N ALA A 93 -10.07 75.64 32.62
CA ALA A 93 -9.48 74.53 33.38
C ALA A 93 -10.07 73.18 32.96
N GLU A 94 -11.38 73.09 32.74
CA GLU A 94 -12.06 71.89 32.25
C GLU A 94 -11.65 71.55 30.81
N ALA A 95 -11.56 72.54 29.92
CA ALA A 95 -11.08 72.33 28.56
C ALA A 95 -9.61 71.91 28.54
N ALA A 96 -8.75 72.50 29.37
CA ALA A 96 -7.36 72.09 29.53
C ALA A 96 -7.24 70.66 30.10
N ALA A 97 -8.07 70.30 31.08
CA ALA A 97 -8.11 68.94 31.62
C ALA A 97 -8.58 67.92 30.58
N LYS A 98 -9.59 68.26 29.75
CA LYS A 98 -10.04 67.41 28.65
C LYS A 98 -8.99 67.28 27.54
N LEU A 99 -8.27 68.36 27.23
CA LEU A 99 -7.18 68.34 26.26
C LEU A 99 -6.06 67.41 26.73
N LEU A 100 -5.61 67.56 27.98
CA LEU A 100 -4.62 66.68 28.61
C LEU A 100 -5.07 65.21 28.59
N ALA A 101 -6.32 64.93 28.98
CA ALA A 101 -6.85 63.56 28.93
C ALA A 101 -6.89 63.00 27.50
N SER A 102 -7.19 63.83 26.50
CA SER A 102 -7.20 63.41 25.09
C SER A 102 -5.78 63.20 24.54
N GLU A 103 -4.81 64.00 24.96
CA GLU A 103 -3.40 63.84 24.62
C GLU A 103 -2.84 62.55 25.23
N GLU A 104 -3.14 62.29 26.50
CA GLU A 104 -2.78 61.03 27.18
C GLU A 104 -3.42 59.81 26.49
N GLU A 105 -4.68 59.88 26.09
CA GLU A 105 -5.35 58.79 25.37
C GLU A 105 -4.77 58.61 23.95
N SER A 106 -4.40 59.69 23.25
CA SER A 106 -3.72 59.62 21.95
C SER A 106 -2.38 58.91 22.07
N LEU A 107 -1.55 59.31 23.04
CA LEU A 107 -0.27 58.66 23.32
C LEU A 107 -0.44 57.18 23.66
N ARG A 108 -1.51 56.83 24.38
CA ARG A 108 -1.85 55.44 24.68
C ARG A 108 -2.24 54.65 23.42
N LEU A 109 -3.04 55.24 22.52
CA LEU A 109 -3.41 54.62 21.26
C LEU A 109 -2.22 54.46 20.31
N GLU A 110 -1.31 55.43 20.27
CA GLU A 110 -0.05 55.33 19.53
C GLU A 110 0.83 54.21 20.08
N ALA A 111 0.97 54.12 21.41
CA ALA A 111 1.69 53.03 22.06
C ALA A 111 1.05 51.67 21.77
N LEU A 112 -0.28 51.56 21.82
CA LEU A 112 -1.01 50.34 21.47
C LEU A 112 -0.83 49.98 19.99
N SER A 113 -0.87 50.97 19.09
CA SER A 113 -0.64 50.76 17.66
C SER A 113 0.77 50.26 17.40
N ALA A 114 1.77 50.82 18.08
CA ALA A 114 3.15 50.36 17.99
C ALA A 114 3.32 48.93 18.56
N GLU A 115 2.67 48.62 19.69
CA GLU A 115 2.67 47.26 20.25
C GLU A 115 2.01 46.25 19.29
N LEU A 116 0.89 46.62 18.66
CA LEU A 116 0.20 45.78 17.68
C LEU A 116 1.02 45.62 16.40
N ALA A 117 1.73 46.66 15.96
CA ALA A 117 2.65 46.58 14.83
C ALA A 117 3.81 45.63 15.12
N ASN A 118 4.46 45.77 16.28
CA ASN A 118 5.54 44.87 16.71
C ASN A 118 5.04 43.43 16.85
N ARG A 119 3.87 43.20 17.47
CA ARG A 119 3.27 41.86 17.52
C ARG A 119 2.99 41.28 16.14
N ARG A 120 2.53 42.10 15.19
CA ARG A 120 2.30 41.66 13.82
C ARG A 120 3.62 41.22 13.17
N GLU A 121 4.70 41.96 13.36
CA GLU A 121 6.03 41.59 12.83
C GLU A 121 6.61 40.34 13.51
N GLU A 122 6.45 40.20 14.84
CA GLU A 122 6.86 39.00 15.57
C GLU A 122 6.13 37.74 15.08
N ILE A 123 4.84 37.85 14.77
CA ILE A 123 4.00 36.71 14.39
C ILE A 123 4.05 36.45 12.87
N ALA A 124 4.39 37.45 12.04
CA ALA A 124 4.47 37.33 10.58
C ALA A 124 5.22 36.07 10.08
N PRO A 125 6.46 35.76 10.53
CA PRO A 125 7.17 34.56 10.06
C PRO A 125 6.47 33.26 10.50
N ALA A 126 5.80 33.26 11.66
CA ALA A 126 5.01 32.11 12.10
C ALA A 126 3.74 31.92 11.26
N VAL A 127 3.11 33.02 10.81
CA VAL A 127 1.96 32.95 9.89
C VAL A 127 2.42 32.45 8.52
N GLU A 128 3.52 32.97 7.98
CA GLU A 128 4.06 32.52 6.70
C GLU A 128 4.34 31.01 6.73
N LEU A 129 5.08 30.54 7.74
CA LEU A 129 5.36 29.11 7.91
C LEU A 129 4.08 28.27 8.07
N ALA A 130 3.07 28.78 8.81
CA ALA A 130 1.79 28.10 8.96
C ALA A 130 0.99 28.06 7.65
N THR A 131 1.05 29.12 6.85
CA THR A 131 0.41 29.16 5.53
C THR A 131 1.07 28.20 4.55
N GLU A 132 2.41 28.16 4.50
CA GLU A 132 3.15 27.18 3.71
C GLU A 132 2.82 25.76 4.16
N ALA A 133 2.87 25.48 5.46
CA ALA A 133 2.52 24.17 6.01
C ALA A 133 1.08 23.78 5.67
N LYS A 134 0.14 24.73 5.66
CA LYS A 134 -1.25 24.50 5.24
C LYS A 134 -1.32 24.16 3.75
N THR A 135 -0.66 24.93 2.87
CA THR A 135 -0.65 24.62 1.42
C THR A 135 -0.03 23.26 1.11
N ILE A 136 1.06 22.91 1.79
CA ILE A 136 1.70 21.59 1.66
C ILE A 136 0.73 20.50 2.13
N ARG A 137 0.05 20.70 3.27
CA ARG A 137 -0.92 19.74 3.81
C ARG A 137 -2.11 19.54 2.85
N ASP A 138 -2.67 20.62 2.34
CA ASP A 138 -3.80 20.59 1.41
C ASP A 138 -3.38 19.88 0.10
N SER A 139 -2.19 20.20 -0.43
CA SER A 139 -1.64 19.52 -1.62
C SER A 139 -1.37 18.04 -1.39
N LEU A 140 -0.93 17.67 -0.18
CA LEU A 140 -0.69 16.28 0.21
C LEU A 140 -2.02 15.52 0.31
N GLU A 141 -3.06 16.14 0.85
CA GLU A 141 -4.41 15.57 0.88
C GLU A 141 -4.97 15.32 -0.52
N GLU A 142 -4.82 16.28 -1.44
CA GLU A 142 -5.23 16.10 -2.84
C GLU A 142 -4.47 14.95 -3.50
N LYS A 143 -3.14 14.91 -3.36
CA LYS A 143 -2.32 13.80 -3.88
C LYS A 143 -2.69 12.46 -3.25
N ARG A 144 -3.00 12.42 -1.95
CA ARG A 144 -3.49 11.21 -1.27
C ARG A 144 -4.83 10.77 -1.84
N LYS A 145 -5.78 11.67 -2.03
CA LYS A 145 -7.08 11.35 -2.65
C LYS A 145 -6.88 10.77 -4.04
N ALA A 146 -6.02 11.38 -4.86
CA ALA A 146 -5.70 10.88 -6.19
C ALA A 146 -5.03 9.49 -6.15
N TYR A 147 -4.06 9.29 -5.25
CA TYR A 147 -3.39 8.00 -5.07
C TYR A 147 -4.35 6.90 -4.64
N TYR A 148 -5.21 7.15 -3.65
CA TYR A 148 -6.21 6.17 -3.20
C TYR A 148 -7.27 5.91 -4.25
N PHE A 149 -7.68 6.92 -5.03
CA PHE A 149 -8.57 6.73 -6.17
C PHE A 149 -7.93 5.84 -7.23
N TYR A 150 -6.67 6.09 -7.60
CA TYR A 150 -5.93 5.26 -8.56
C TYR A 150 -5.80 3.83 -8.04
N ARG A 151 -5.34 3.65 -6.79
CA ARG A 151 -5.20 2.32 -6.17
C ARG A 151 -6.53 1.57 -6.12
N ARG A 152 -7.63 2.25 -5.80
CA ARG A 152 -8.98 1.66 -5.83
C ARG A 152 -9.35 1.25 -7.24
N LYS A 153 -9.17 2.12 -8.23
CA LYS A 153 -9.48 1.83 -9.64
C LYS A 153 -8.69 0.63 -10.15
N THR A 154 -7.38 0.58 -9.89
CA THR A 154 -6.54 -0.57 -10.27
C THR A 154 -7.02 -1.85 -9.62
N ALA A 155 -7.37 -1.82 -8.32
CA ALA A 155 -7.92 -2.97 -7.64
C ALA A 155 -9.28 -3.41 -8.23
N GLU A 156 -10.16 -2.47 -8.55
CA GLU A 156 -11.45 -2.75 -9.21
C GLU A 156 -11.26 -3.35 -10.60
N ASP A 157 -10.28 -2.87 -11.38
CA ASP A 157 -9.98 -3.41 -12.70
C ASP A 157 -9.39 -4.83 -12.60
N SER A 158 -8.47 -5.10 -11.67
CA SER A 158 -7.98 -6.47 -11.40
C SER A 158 -9.11 -7.39 -10.94
N LEU A 159 -10.05 -6.89 -10.14
CA LEU A 159 -11.20 -7.68 -9.69
C LEU A 159 -12.13 -8.06 -10.86
N ARG A 160 -12.34 -7.13 -11.79
CA ARG A 160 -13.09 -7.41 -13.03
C ARG A 160 -12.40 -8.42 -13.94
N GLU A 161 -11.07 -8.40 -14.01
CA GLU A 161 -10.31 -9.41 -14.77
C GLU A 161 -10.45 -10.78 -14.13
N LEU A 162 -10.27 -10.87 -12.81
CA LEU A 162 -10.48 -12.11 -12.05
C LEU A 162 -11.91 -12.65 -12.19
N ASP A 163 -12.93 -11.79 -12.15
CA ASP A 163 -14.32 -12.21 -12.35
C ASP A 163 -14.55 -12.81 -13.75
N LYS A 164 -13.91 -12.24 -14.78
CA LYS A 164 -13.96 -12.80 -16.15
C LYS A 164 -13.25 -14.14 -16.22
N GLU A 165 -12.10 -14.31 -15.57
CA GLU A 165 -11.38 -15.58 -15.50
C GLU A 165 -12.20 -16.65 -14.78
N ILE A 166 -12.81 -16.30 -13.63
CA ILE A 166 -13.68 -17.20 -12.88
C ILE A 166 -14.88 -17.62 -13.72
N ALA A 167 -15.52 -16.68 -14.43
CA ALA A 167 -16.63 -17.00 -15.34
C ALA A 167 -16.18 -17.91 -16.49
N GLY A 168 -14.99 -17.68 -17.05
CA GLY A 168 -14.39 -18.52 -18.08
C GLY A 168 -14.13 -19.95 -17.59
N LEU A 169 -13.49 -20.08 -16.43
CA LEU A 169 -13.24 -21.38 -15.77
C LEU A 169 -14.54 -22.09 -15.41
N GLY A 170 -15.56 -21.37 -14.92
CA GLY A 170 -16.89 -21.91 -14.66
C GLY A 170 -17.54 -22.47 -15.94
N GLY A 171 -17.38 -21.77 -17.06
CA GLY A 171 -17.82 -22.25 -18.38
C GLY A 171 -17.11 -23.53 -18.81
N GLN A 172 -15.79 -23.61 -18.62
CA GLN A 172 -14.99 -24.81 -18.92
C GLN A 172 -15.40 -26.00 -18.03
N ILE A 173 -15.57 -25.78 -16.73
CA ILE A 173 -16.04 -26.82 -15.80
C ILE A 173 -17.43 -27.33 -16.22
N ALA A 174 -18.35 -26.43 -16.58
CA ALA A 174 -19.68 -26.83 -17.04
C ALA A 174 -19.64 -27.61 -18.37
N ALA A 175 -18.70 -27.30 -19.27
CA ALA A 175 -18.50 -28.06 -20.49
C ALA A 175 -17.91 -29.45 -20.19
N LEU A 176 -16.90 -29.54 -19.34
CA LEU A 176 -16.28 -30.81 -18.92
C LEU A 176 -17.27 -31.71 -18.18
N SER A 177 -18.10 -31.16 -17.30
CA SER A 177 -19.15 -31.93 -16.62
C SER A 177 -20.17 -32.48 -17.62
N ARG A 178 -20.62 -31.66 -18.59
CA ARG A 178 -21.50 -32.14 -19.66
C ARG A 178 -20.88 -33.28 -20.46
N TRP A 179 -19.61 -33.16 -20.83
CA TRP A 179 -18.88 -34.24 -21.51
C TRP A 179 -18.79 -35.49 -20.65
N LYS A 180 -18.45 -35.36 -19.36
CA LYS A 180 -18.40 -36.47 -18.42
C LYS A 180 -19.73 -37.21 -18.35
N ASP A 181 -20.84 -36.48 -18.23
CA ASP A 181 -22.18 -37.08 -18.16
C ASP A 181 -22.53 -37.80 -19.47
N LEU A 182 -22.19 -37.21 -20.61
CA LEU A 182 -22.38 -37.82 -21.94
C LEU A 182 -21.59 -39.14 -22.05
N TRP A 183 -20.32 -39.13 -21.65
CA TRP A 183 -19.46 -40.32 -21.66
C TRP A 183 -19.95 -41.40 -20.69
N GLN A 184 -20.43 -41.01 -19.52
CA GLN A 184 -21.04 -41.95 -18.57
C GLN A 184 -22.30 -42.60 -19.17
N HIS A 185 -23.14 -41.83 -19.85
CA HIS A 185 -24.31 -42.36 -20.53
C HIS A 185 -23.94 -43.33 -21.66
N PHE A 186 -23.01 -42.95 -22.54
CA PHE A 186 -22.53 -43.85 -23.61
C PHE A 186 -21.88 -45.11 -23.05
N ARG A 187 -21.10 -44.99 -21.98
CA ARG A 187 -20.50 -46.15 -21.32
C ARG A 187 -21.56 -47.08 -20.74
N GLY A 188 -22.60 -46.54 -20.13
CA GLY A 188 -23.75 -47.31 -19.65
C GLY A 188 -24.40 -48.10 -20.79
N ARG A 189 -24.73 -47.42 -21.89
CA ARG A 189 -25.34 -48.07 -23.07
C ARG A 189 -24.45 -49.18 -23.67
N LEU A 190 -23.14 -48.96 -23.77
CA LEU A 190 -22.21 -49.96 -24.27
C LEU A 190 -22.10 -51.17 -23.33
N LEU A 191 -22.22 -50.97 -22.01
CA LEU A 191 -22.26 -52.06 -21.05
C LEU A 191 -23.56 -52.86 -21.20
N ASP A 192 -24.71 -52.19 -21.33
CA ASP A 192 -26.00 -52.84 -21.57
C ASP A 192 -25.98 -53.65 -22.89
N GLU A 193 -25.49 -53.06 -23.98
CA GLU A 193 -25.34 -53.75 -25.27
C GLU A 193 -24.40 -54.96 -25.16
N LYS A 194 -23.30 -54.84 -24.40
CA LYS A 194 -22.39 -55.97 -24.14
C LYS A 194 -23.07 -57.09 -23.37
N GLU A 195 -23.92 -56.78 -22.38
CA GLU A 195 -24.68 -57.78 -21.63
C GLU A 195 -25.68 -58.51 -22.52
N VAL A 196 -26.37 -57.79 -23.41
CA VAL A 196 -27.29 -58.39 -24.40
C VAL A 196 -26.54 -59.35 -25.32
N VAL A 197 -25.42 -58.91 -25.90
CA VAL A 197 -24.60 -59.76 -26.79
C VAL A 197 -24.04 -60.97 -26.03
N ALA A 198 -23.61 -60.80 -24.79
CA ALA A 198 -23.13 -61.92 -23.97
C ALA A 198 -24.23 -62.96 -23.72
N ALA A 199 -25.47 -62.52 -23.45
CA ALA A 199 -26.61 -63.40 -23.28
C ALA A 199 -26.99 -64.13 -24.58
N GLU A 200 -26.91 -63.45 -25.73
CA GLU A 200 -27.12 -64.08 -27.05
C GLU A 200 -26.05 -65.12 -27.37
N MET A 201 -24.78 -64.81 -27.08
CA MET A 201 -23.67 -65.74 -27.25
C MET A 201 -23.83 -67.00 -26.39
N GLU A 202 -24.32 -66.86 -25.15
CA GLU A 202 -24.59 -68.00 -24.28
C GLU A 202 -25.74 -68.87 -24.83
N LYS A 203 -26.80 -68.25 -25.36
CA LYS A 203 -27.89 -68.99 -26.04
C LYS A 203 -27.37 -69.77 -27.25
N LEU A 204 -26.63 -69.12 -28.14
CA LEU A 204 -26.04 -69.76 -29.32
C LEU A 204 -25.06 -70.87 -28.96
N ALA A 205 -24.30 -70.71 -27.87
CA ALA A 205 -23.42 -71.77 -27.37
C ALA A 205 -24.21 -73.01 -26.92
N ARG A 206 -25.31 -72.82 -26.18
CA ARG A 206 -26.22 -73.91 -25.77
C ARG A 206 -26.85 -74.60 -26.98
N GLU A 207 -27.37 -73.82 -27.94
CA GLU A 207 -27.95 -74.37 -29.17
C GLU A 207 -26.93 -75.19 -29.98
N ARG A 208 -25.68 -74.71 -30.06
CA ARG A 208 -24.58 -75.44 -30.70
C ARG A 208 -24.26 -76.75 -29.98
N GLU A 209 -24.23 -76.75 -28.65
CA GLU A 209 -24.02 -77.99 -27.88
C GLU A 209 -25.15 -79.00 -28.13
N ASP A 210 -26.40 -78.56 -28.11
CA ASP A 210 -27.56 -79.42 -28.38
C ASP A 210 -27.54 -79.99 -29.80
N LEU A 211 -27.22 -79.16 -30.80
CA LEU A 211 -27.04 -79.63 -32.18
C LEU A 211 -25.88 -80.61 -32.30
N SER A 212 -24.78 -80.39 -31.57
CA SER A 212 -23.66 -81.34 -31.54
C SER A 212 -24.04 -82.68 -30.91
N ARG A 213 -24.84 -82.67 -29.83
CA ARG A 213 -25.38 -83.89 -29.21
C ARG A 213 -26.28 -84.64 -30.18
N LYS A 214 -27.23 -83.97 -30.81
CA LYS A 214 -28.12 -84.54 -31.85
C LYS A 214 -27.31 -85.14 -33.01
N ARG A 215 -26.27 -84.44 -33.47
CA ARG A 215 -25.37 -84.94 -34.52
C ARG A 215 -24.68 -86.24 -34.11
N GLU A 216 -24.20 -86.32 -32.86
CA GLU A 216 -23.54 -87.51 -32.35
C GLU A 216 -24.52 -88.67 -32.16
N GLU A 217 -25.76 -88.42 -31.72
CA GLU A 217 -26.83 -89.42 -31.66
C GLU A 217 -27.17 -89.99 -33.04
N ILE A 218 -27.37 -89.11 -34.03
CA ILE A 218 -27.59 -89.54 -35.43
C ILE A 218 -26.41 -90.36 -35.92
N ARG A 219 -25.17 -89.92 -35.64
CA ARG A 219 -23.96 -90.63 -36.04
C ARG A 219 -23.91 -92.03 -35.43
N ARG A 220 -24.21 -92.18 -34.14
CA ARG A 220 -24.30 -93.48 -33.45
C ARG A 220 -25.39 -94.37 -34.07
N SER A 221 -26.55 -93.80 -34.37
CA SER A 221 -27.66 -94.52 -35.03
C SER A 221 -27.28 -95.00 -36.44
N CYS A 222 -26.59 -94.16 -37.22
CA CYS A 222 -26.05 -94.55 -38.53
C CYS A 222 -25.01 -95.67 -38.40
N PHE A 223 -24.10 -95.61 -37.42
CA PHE A 223 -23.13 -96.69 -37.18
C PHE A 223 -23.81 -98.00 -36.77
N ALA A 224 -24.81 -97.95 -35.88
CA ALA A 224 -25.58 -99.12 -35.50
C ALA A 224 -26.31 -99.72 -36.70
N SER A 225 -26.94 -98.88 -37.52
CA SER A 225 -27.62 -99.30 -38.76
C SER A 225 -26.64 -99.87 -39.80
N ALA A 226 -25.44 -99.31 -39.92
CA ALA A 226 -24.41 -99.85 -40.80
C ALA A 226 -23.89 -101.21 -40.30
N ALA A 227 -23.79 -101.41 -38.99
CA ALA A 227 -23.41 -102.69 -38.38
C ALA A 227 -24.48 -103.77 -38.61
N THR A 228 -25.77 -103.44 -38.43
CA THR A 228 -26.87 -104.39 -38.71
C THR A 228 -26.93 -104.75 -40.19
N VAL A 229 -26.76 -103.79 -41.11
CA VAL A 229 -26.68 -104.07 -42.55
C VAL A 229 -25.49 -104.99 -42.87
N ARG A 230 -24.34 -104.79 -42.21
CA ARG A 230 -23.17 -105.67 -42.38
C ARG A 230 -23.45 -107.10 -41.90
N GLU A 231 -24.12 -107.25 -40.76
CA GLU A 231 -24.53 -108.55 -40.22
C GLU A 231 -25.54 -109.27 -41.13
N ILE A 232 -26.52 -108.53 -41.68
CA ILE A 232 -27.48 -109.07 -42.65
C ILE A 232 -26.75 -109.55 -43.90
N ARG A 233 -25.80 -108.76 -44.44
CA ARG A 233 -24.99 -109.18 -45.58
C ARG A 233 -24.11 -110.40 -45.29
N SER A 234 -23.53 -110.50 -44.10
CA SER A 234 -22.73 -111.68 -43.74
C SER A 234 -23.58 -112.93 -43.55
N ARG A 235 -24.86 -112.80 -43.20
CA ARG A 235 -25.82 -113.92 -43.16
C ARG A 235 -26.34 -114.31 -44.54
N GLN A 236 -26.41 -113.38 -45.51
CA GLN A 236 -26.80 -113.69 -46.89
C GLN A 236 -25.77 -114.57 -47.62
N ALA A 237 -24.47 -114.39 -47.36
CA ALA A 237 -23.41 -115.17 -48.01
C ALA A 237 -23.51 -116.71 -47.78
N PRO A 238 -23.72 -117.23 -46.57
CA PRO A 238 -23.92 -118.67 -46.34
C PRO A 238 -25.27 -119.16 -46.86
N LEU A 239 -26.33 -118.35 -46.80
CA LEU A 239 -27.65 -118.70 -47.36
C LEU A 239 -27.59 -118.90 -48.88
N ALA A 240 -26.82 -118.08 -49.61
CA ALA A 240 -26.60 -118.27 -51.04
C ALA A 240 -25.82 -119.58 -51.34
N GLY A 241 -24.88 -119.96 -50.47
CA GLY A 241 -24.16 -121.23 -50.57
C GLY A 241 -25.04 -122.46 -50.26
N GLU A 242 -25.96 -122.35 -49.30
CA GLU A 242 -26.97 -123.38 -49.03
C GLU A 242 -27.94 -123.54 -50.21
N GLU A 243 -28.31 -122.44 -50.87
CA GLU A 243 -29.15 -122.46 -52.06
C GLU A 243 -28.46 -123.16 -53.24
N GLU A 244 -27.15 -122.93 -53.46
CA GLU A 244 -26.35 -123.65 -54.46
C GLU A 244 -26.17 -125.14 -54.12
N ALA A 245 -25.97 -125.50 -52.85
CA ALA A 245 -25.89 -126.89 -52.42
C ALA A 245 -27.21 -127.65 -52.64
N LEU A 246 -28.35 -127.00 -52.35
CA LEU A 246 -29.69 -127.53 -52.64
C LEU A 246 -29.94 -127.65 -54.15
N ARG A 247 -29.36 -126.76 -54.96
CA ARG A 247 -29.44 -126.81 -56.42
C ARG A 247 -28.66 -127.99 -57.00
N LEU A 248 -27.42 -128.23 -56.54
CA LEU A 248 -26.64 -129.41 -56.93
C LEU A 248 -27.35 -130.72 -56.55
N ARG A 249 -27.94 -130.78 -55.34
CA ARG A 249 -28.73 -131.92 -54.89
C ARG A 249 -29.96 -132.17 -55.77
N ARG A 250 -30.59 -131.10 -56.26
CA ARG A 250 -31.71 -131.18 -57.22
C ARG A 250 -31.26 -131.72 -58.57
N ASP A 251 -30.07 -131.34 -59.04
CA ASP A 251 -29.54 -131.79 -60.33
C ASP A 251 -29.06 -133.26 -60.28
N GLU A 252 -28.55 -133.75 -59.15
CA GLU A 252 -28.32 -135.19 -58.92
C GLU A 252 -29.61 -136.03 -59.02
N VAL A 253 -30.69 -135.55 -58.39
CA VAL A 253 -32.01 -136.20 -58.43
C VAL A 253 -32.59 -136.17 -59.86
N ARG A 254 -32.29 -135.14 -60.66
CA ARG A 254 -32.68 -135.06 -62.07
C ARG A 254 -31.96 -136.09 -62.93
N ALA A 255 -30.66 -136.31 -62.73
CA ALA A 255 -29.88 -137.29 -63.51
C ALA A 255 -30.36 -138.74 -63.31
N GLU A 256 -30.87 -139.11 -62.12
CA GLU A 256 -31.52 -140.41 -61.91
C GLU A 256 -32.92 -140.48 -62.56
N ARG A 257 -33.63 -139.35 -62.57
CA ARG A 257 -34.93 -139.22 -63.25
C ARG A 257 -34.79 -139.35 -64.77
N ASP A 258 -33.72 -138.84 -65.36
CA ASP A 258 -33.47 -138.83 -66.81
C ASP A 258 -33.21 -140.24 -67.40
N LYS A 259 -32.72 -141.19 -66.59
CA LYS A 259 -32.60 -142.62 -66.97
C LYS A 259 -33.95 -143.34 -67.03
N ILE A 260 -34.91 -142.93 -66.20
CA ILE A 260 -36.28 -143.44 -66.17
C ILE A 260 -37.10 -142.76 -67.29
N ALA A 261 -36.86 -141.47 -67.54
CA ALA A 261 -37.50 -140.67 -68.58
C ALA A 261 -37.19 -141.13 -70.02
N LEU A 262 -36.02 -141.74 -70.27
CA LEU A 262 -35.67 -142.31 -71.59
C LEU A 262 -36.53 -143.54 -71.96
N ARG A 263 -37.14 -144.19 -70.96
CA ARG A 263 -38.11 -145.29 -71.13
C ARG A 263 -39.55 -144.78 -71.34
N GLU A 264 -39.83 -143.55 -70.91
CA GLU A 264 -41.13 -142.88 -71.00
C GLU A 264 -41.25 -141.98 -72.24
N LYS A 265 -40.12 -141.54 -72.83
CA LYS A 265 -40.06 -140.67 -74.02
C LYS A 265 -40.44 -141.34 -75.34
N THR A 266 -40.71 -142.65 -75.34
CA THR A 266 -41.43 -143.36 -76.41
C THR A 266 -42.95 -143.17 -76.33
N LEU A 267 -43.47 -142.60 -75.23
CA LEU A 267 -44.77 -141.91 -75.14
C LEU A 267 -44.62 -140.41 -75.46
N SER A 268 -43.62 -140.10 -76.29
CA SER A 268 -43.69 -139.07 -77.31
C SER A 268 -45.12 -138.94 -77.83
N GLY A 269 -45.76 -137.85 -77.46
CA GLY A 269 -47.11 -137.65 -77.93
C GLY A 269 -47.59 -136.28 -77.57
N GLU A 270 -47.04 -135.29 -78.25
CA GLU A 270 -47.87 -134.25 -78.87
C GLU A 270 -48.48 -133.17 -77.94
N LEU A 271 -48.46 -133.34 -76.63
CA LEU A 271 -49.25 -132.55 -75.68
C LEU A 271 -48.85 -131.08 -75.41
N ALA A 272 -47.70 -130.89 -74.76
CA ALA A 272 -47.61 -129.84 -73.73
C ALA A 272 -46.52 -128.76 -73.89
N ALA A 273 -45.52 -128.93 -74.75
CA ALA A 273 -44.39 -127.99 -74.80
C ALA A 273 -44.69 -126.66 -75.52
N ALA A 274 -45.80 -126.56 -76.27
CA ALA A 274 -46.27 -125.32 -76.88
C ALA A 274 -46.65 -124.22 -75.84
N LEU A 275 -46.67 -124.54 -74.54
CA LEU A 275 -47.04 -123.61 -73.46
C LEU A 275 -45.85 -122.91 -72.79
N GLU A 276 -44.60 -123.39 -72.92
CA GLU A 276 -43.42 -122.77 -72.26
C GLU A 276 -42.80 -121.59 -73.04
N GLU A 277 -42.96 -121.52 -74.36
CA GLU A 277 -42.45 -120.40 -75.16
C GLU A 277 -43.15 -119.05 -74.87
N ARG A 278 -44.41 -119.10 -74.41
CA ARG A 278 -45.23 -117.91 -74.07
C ARG A 278 -44.74 -117.21 -72.80
N ASP A 279 -44.33 -117.95 -71.78
CA ASP A 279 -44.05 -117.39 -70.45
C ASP A 279 -42.63 -116.78 -70.35
N ALA A 280 -41.70 -117.21 -71.22
CA ALA A 280 -40.35 -116.65 -71.31
C ALA A 280 -40.30 -115.22 -71.92
N LEU A 281 -41.30 -114.83 -72.71
CA LEU A 281 -41.38 -113.50 -73.34
C LEU A 281 -41.95 -112.41 -72.41
N MET A 282 -42.78 -112.78 -71.42
CA MET A 282 -43.39 -111.86 -70.46
C MET A 282 -42.39 -111.36 -69.40
N ALA A 283 -41.53 -112.24 -68.87
CA ALA A 283 -40.53 -111.88 -67.85
C ALA A 283 -39.46 -110.90 -68.38
N LYS A 284 -39.12 -110.98 -69.67
CA LYS A 284 -38.16 -110.07 -70.33
C LYS A 284 -38.69 -108.65 -70.49
N MET A 285 -40.01 -108.45 -70.44
CA MET A 285 -40.67 -107.15 -70.60
C MET A 285 -40.74 -106.35 -69.28
N GLU A 286 -40.68 -107.02 -68.13
CA GLU A 286 -40.70 -106.41 -66.79
C GLU A 286 -39.31 -105.91 -66.34
N GLU A 287 -38.22 -106.66 -66.62
CA GLU A 287 -36.84 -106.20 -66.37
C GLU A 287 -36.50 -104.88 -67.09
N LEU A 288 -37.00 -104.71 -68.32
CA LEU A 288 -36.80 -103.50 -69.13
C LEU A 288 -37.56 -102.27 -68.59
N ARG A 289 -38.70 -102.47 -67.91
CA ARG A 289 -39.47 -101.39 -67.27
C ARG A 289 -38.82 -100.92 -65.97
N GLU A 290 -38.34 -101.84 -65.13
CA GLU A 290 -37.65 -101.49 -63.88
C GLU A 290 -36.29 -100.82 -64.10
N ALA A 291 -35.60 -101.11 -65.22
CA ALA A 291 -34.40 -100.39 -65.62
C ALA A 291 -34.69 -98.93 -66.05
N PHE A 292 -35.81 -98.71 -66.75
CA PHE A 292 -36.24 -97.39 -67.21
C PHE A 292 -36.67 -96.47 -66.05
N ASP A 293 -37.39 -97.01 -65.05
CA ASP A 293 -37.82 -96.23 -63.88
C ASP A 293 -36.65 -95.85 -62.96
N ARG A 294 -35.62 -96.71 -62.86
CA ARG A 294 -34.37 -96.39 -62.13
C ARG A 294 -33.59 -95.24 -62.78
N GLU A 295 -33.48 -95.20 -64.11
CA GLU A 295 -32.81 -94.09 -64.80
C GLU A 295 -33.64 -92.78 -64.77
N LYS A 296 -34.97 -92.87 -64.79
CA LYS A 296 -35.85 -91.69 -64.64
C LYS A 296 -35.75 -91.07 -63.24
N ALA A 297 -35.67 -91.89 -62.19
CA ALA A 297 -35.45 -91.43 -60.81
C ALA A 297 -34.05 -90.81 -60.64
N ARG A 298 -33.03 -91.40 -61.25
CA ARG A 298 -31.65 -90.88 -61.23
C ARG A 298 -31.53 -89.51 -61.92
N LYS A 299 -32.20 -89.33 -63.06
CA LYS A 299 -32.26 -88.05 -63.77
C LYS A 299 -32.98 -86.95 -62.96
N LYS A 300 -34.02 -87.30 -62.22
CA LYS A 300 -34.76 -86.36 -61.36
C LYS A 300 -33.92 -85.91 -60.15
N ALA A 301 -33.23 -86.84 -59.50
CA ALA A 301 -32.31 -86.55 -58.38
C ALA A 301 -31.09 -85.73 -58.82
N LEU A 302 -30.56 -85.98 -60.03
CA LEU A 302 -29.45 -85.19 -60.57
C LEU A 302 -29.90 -83.75 -60.94
N SER A 303 -31.15 -83.57 -61.38
CA SER A 303 -31.69 -82.23 -61.67
C SER A 303 -31.96 -81.40 -60.41
N SER A 304 -32.39 -82.02 -59.29
CA SER A 304 -32.57 -81.32 -58.02
C SER A 304 -31.22 -80.93 -57.41
N ALA A 305 -30.23 -81.82 -57.45
CA ALA A 305 -28.87 -81.51 -57.00
C ALA A 305 -28.22 -80.37 -57.79
N LEU A 306 -28.49 -80.27 -59.11
CA LEU A 306 -28.04 -79.15 -59.95
C LEU A 306 -28.73 -77.82 -59.61
N SER A 307 -30.00 -77.85 -59.23
CA SER A 307 -30.74 -76.67 -58.77
C SER A 307 -30.23 -76.17 -57.42
N ASP A 308 -29.96 -77.09 -56.49
CA ASP A 308 -29.45 -76.74 -55.15
C ASP A 308 -28.02 -76.18 -55.24
N LEU A 309 -27.16 -76.77 -56.08
CA LEU A 309 -25.82 -76.22 -56.35
C LEU A 309 -25.86 -74.87 -57.06
N ALA A 310 -26.84 -74.62 -57.93
CA ALA A 310 -26.99 -73.33 -58.59
C ALA A 310 -27.39 -72.23 -57.60
N ALA A 311 -28.30 -72.52 -56.67
CA ALA A 311 -28.68 -71.61 -55.59
C ALA A 311 -27.53 -71.35 -54.61
N GLU A 312 -26.74 -72.37 -54.27
CA GLU A 312 -25.55 -72.22 -53.43
C GLU A 312 -24.47 -71.38 -54.14
N ARG A 313 -24.31 -71.53 -55.46
CA ARG A 313 -23.39 -70.70 -56.25
C ARG A 313 -23.81 -69.22 -56.25
N GLU A 314 -25.10 -68.93 -56.44
CA GLU A 314 -25.66 -67.57 -56.46
C GLU A 314 -25.43 -66.85 -55.11
N THR A 315 -25.66 -67.56 -54.00
CA THR A 315 -25.44 -67.03 -52.64
C THR A 315 -23.97 -66.83 -52.31
N LEU A 316 -23.07 -67.67 -52.82
CA LEU A 316 -21.63 -67.48 -52.69
C LEU A 316 -21.12 -66.30 -53.53
N THR A 317 -21.65 -66.09 -54.74
CA THR A 317 -21.30 -64.92 -55.57
C THR A 317 -21.77 -63.60 -54.95
N SER A 318 -22.95 -63.56 -54.34
CA SER A 318 -23.42 -62.34 -53.66
C SER A 318 -22.63 -62.03 -52.39
N ARG A 319 -22.23 -63.06 -51.61
CA ARG A 319 -21.30 -62.88 -50.47
C ARG A 319 -19.90 -62.44 -50.90
N ALA A 320 -19.38 -62.95 -52.02
CA ALA A 320 -18.09 -62.54 -52.56
C ALA A 320 -18.12 -61.05 -52.98
N GLY A 321 -19.17 -60.62 -53.71
CA GLY A 321 -19.33 -59.22 -54.11
C GLY A 321 -19.50 -58.26 -52.92
N ALA A 322 -20.25 -58.66 -51.89
CA ALA A 322 -20.37 -57.86 -50.66
C ALA A 322 -19.04 -57.78 -49.89
N GLY A 323 -18.24 -58.85 -49.90
CA GLY A 323 -16.90 -58.86 -49.31
C GLY A 323 -15.92 -57.95 -50.05
N GLU A 324 -16.00 -57.90 -51.38
CA GLU A 324 -15.13 -57.07 -52.23
C GLU A 324 -15.42 -55.57 -52.05
N ILE A 325 -16.71 -55.19 -51.95
CA ILE A 325 -17.12 -53.81 -51.63
C ILE A 325 -16.65 -53.42 -50.22
N PHE A 326 -16.79 -54.32 -49.23
CA PHE A 326 -16.32 -54.07 -47.87
C PHE A 326 -14.80 -53.90 -47.81
N LEU A 327 -14.04 -54.75 -48.50
CA LEU A 327 -12.58 -54.66 -48.58
C LEU A 327 -12.13 -53.32 -49.20
N ASN A 328 -12.74 -52.88 -50.31
CA ASN A 328 -12.43 -51.59 -50.90
C ASN A 328 -12.72 -50.43 -49.93
N SER A 329 -13.85 -50.47 -49.21
CA SER A 329 -14.17 -49.44 -48.21
C SER A 329 -13.21 -49.42 -47.01
N CYS A 330 -12.68 -50.58 -46.61
CA CYS A 330 -11.66 -50.68 -45.59
C CYS A 330 -10.31 -50.13 -46.09
N GLN A 331 -10.00 -50.34 -47.36
CA GLN A 331 -8.76 -49.89 -47.97
C GLN A 331 -8.74 -48.36 -48.14
N GLU A 332 -9.83 -47.75 -48.61
CA GLU A 332 -9.97 -46.29 -48.65
C GLU A 332 -9.86 -45.65 -47.26
N ARG A 333 -10.50 -46.24 -46.25
CA ARG A 333 -10.40 -45.77 -44.86
C ARG A 333 -9.00 -45.92 -44.27
N MET A 334 -8.26 -46.95 -44.67
CA MET A 334 -6.86 -47.12 -44.27
C MET A 334 -5.98 -46.04 -44.90
N GLU A 335 -6.14 -45.75 -46.19
CA GLU A 335 -5.38 -44.70 -46.86
C GLU A 335 -5.67 -43.30 -46.28
N GLU A 336 -6.92 -43.02 -45.91
CA GLU A 336 -7.28 -41.78 -45.20
C GLU A 336 -6.66 -41.72 -43.81
N ALA A 337 -6.67 -42.83 -43.06
CA ALA A 337 -6.06 -42.92 -41.74
C ALA A 337 -4.53 -42.77 -41.80
N GLU A 338 -3.86 -43.33 -42.81
CA GLU A 338 -2.41 -43.19 -43.02
C GLU A 338 -2.03 -41.75 -43.37
N LYS A 339 -2.81 -41.05 -44.21
CA LYS A 339 -2.60 -39.63 -44.50
C LYS A 339 -2.81 -38.77 -43.26
N ALA A 340 -3.82 -39.07 -42.45
CA ALA A 340 -4.08 -38.36 -41.19
C ALA A 340 -2.96 -38.61 -40.16
N LEU A 341 -2.45 -39.84 -40.08
CA LEU A 341 -1.32 -40.19 -39.21
C LEU A 341 -0.05 -39.43 -39.60
N ALA A 342 0.29 -39.41 -40.89
CA ALA A 342 1.46 -38.69 -41.40
C ALA A 342 1.37 -37.17 -41.14
N ALA A 343 0.18 -36.57 -41.26
CA ALA A 343 -0.05 -35.17 -40.93
C ALA A 343 0.14 -34.90 -39.42
N LEU A 344 -0.39 -35.78 -38.57
CA LEU A 344 -0.24 -35.66 -37.11
C LEU A 344 1.22 -35.82 -36.67
N GLU A 345 1.99 -36.71 -37.30
CA GLU A 345 3.41 -36.92 -37.02
C GLU A 345 4.28 -35.70 -37.37
N GLU A 346 3.94 -34.98 -38.46
CA GLU A 346 4.59 -33.71 -38.79
C GLU A 346 4.22 -32.60 -37.79
N GLU A 347 2.95 -32.52 -37.37
CA GLU A 347 2.53 -31.57 -36.33
C GLU A 347 3.23 -31.84 -35.00
N ILE A 348 3.34 -33.10 -34.59
CA ILE A 348 4.05 -33.52 -33.38
C ILE A 348 5.53 -33.11 -33.47
N ARG A 349 6.22 -33.41 -34.58
CA ARG A 349 7.62 -32.98 -34.77
C ARG A 349 7.78 -31.46 -34.71
N GLY A 350 6.84 -30.71 -35.28
CA GLY A 350 6.81 -29.25 -35.20
C GLY A 350 6.59 -28.72 -33.78
N MET A 351 5.74 -29.38 -32.99
CA MET A 351 5.52 -29.03 -31.59
C MET A 351 6.74 -29.37 -30.72
N GLU A 352 7.36 -30.53 -30.92
CA GLU A 352 8.58 -30.96 -30.21
C GLU A 352 9.74 -29.99 -30.44
N SER A 353 9.96 -29.55 -31.69
CA SER A 353 11.01 -28.57 -31.99
C SER A 353 10.74 -27.23 -31.29
N ARG A 354 9.47 -26.85 -31.17
CA ARG A 354 9.04 -25.61 -30.52
C ARG A 354 9.21 -25.70 -29.01
N ILE A 355 8.87 -26.83 -28.40
CA ILE A 355 9.12 -27.10 -26.97
C ILE A 355 10.62 -26.98 -26.66
N LEU A 356 11.49 -27.65 -27.42
CA LEU A 356 12.94 -27.56 -27.23
C LEU A 356 13.47 -26.12 -27.35
N SER A 357 12.92 -25.34 -28.29
CA SER A 357 13.31 -23.93 -28.44
C SER A 357 12.87 -23.06 -27.25
N LEU A 358 11.70 -23.36 -26.67
CA LEU A 358 11.15 -22.65 -25.51
C LEU A 358 11.90 -23.02 -24.23
N GLU A 359 12.24 -24.29 -24.03
CA GLU A 359 13.05 -24.75 -22.88
C GLU A 359 14.44 -24.11 -22.89
N LYS A 360 15.07 -23.98 -24.07
CA LYS A 360 16.36 -23.28 -24.19
C LYS A 360 16.22 -21.81 -23.81
N ARG A 361 15.18 -21.15 -24.29
CA ARG A 361 14.90 -19.74 -24.02
C ARG A 361 14.52 -19.50 -22.56
N GLU A 362 13.83 -20.44 -21.91
CA GLU A 362 13.54 -20.41 -20.49
C GLU A 362 14.83 -20.42 -19.67
N LYS A 363 15.77 -21.34 -19.98
CA LYS A 363 17.07 -21.40 -19.30
C LYS A 363 17.86 -20.09 -19.44
N GLU A 364 17.93 -19.54 -20.65
CA GLU A 364 18.60 -18.25 -20.91
C GLU A 364 17.97 -17.10 -20.11
N VAL A 365 16.64 -17.04 -20.01
CA VAL A 365 15.93 -16.01 -19.25
C VAL A 365 16.12 -16.18 -17.74
N VAL A 366 16.14 -17.42 -17.24
CA VAL A 366 16.38 -17.72 -15.82
C VAL A 366 17.80 -17.34 -15.41
N GLU A 367 18.80 -17.65 -16.23
CA GLU A 367 20.19 -17.23 -15.99
C GLU A 367 20.32 -15.70 -16.00
N ALA A 368 19.77 -15.03 -17.01
CA ALA A 368 19.78 -13.56 -17.09
C ALA A 368 19.07 -12.89 -15.90
N HIS A 369 17.95 -13.48 -15.44
CA HIS A 369 17.26 -13.01 -14.25
C HIS A 369 18.11 -13.21 -12.97
N GLY A 370 18.78 -14.35 -12.84
CA GLY A 370 19.69 -14.65 -11.74
C GLY A 370 20.85 -13.65 -11.65
N GLU A 371 21.47 -13.34 -12.79
CA GLU A 371 22.55 -12.34 -12.87
C GLU A 371 22.05 -10.93 -12.51
N ALA A 372 20.91 -10.52 -13.05
CA ALA A 372 20.31 -9.21 -12.76
C ALA A 372 19.91 -9.09 -11.27
N PHE A 373 19.39 -10.17 -10.68
CA PHE A 373 19.02 -10.21 -9.27
C PHE A 373 20.26 -10.13 -8.36
N ALA A 374 21.34 -10.86 -8.69
CA ALA A 374 22.60 -10.79 -7.96
C ALA A 374 23.22 -9.38 -8.03
N ALA A 375 23.20 -8.74 -9.21
CA ALA A 375 23.66 -7.37 -9.39
C ALA A 375 22.85 -6.38 -8.54
N SER A 376 21.51 -6.49 -8.57
CA SER A 376 20.60 -5.66 -7.78
C SER A 376 20.87 -5.78 -6.27
N ARG A 377 21.06 -7.01 -5.77
CA ARG A 377 21.38 -7.25 -4.37
C ARG A 377 22.74 -6.66 -3.96
N LYS A 378 23.75 -6.74 -4.84
CA LYS A 378 25.07 -6.14 -4.62
C LYS A 378 24.97 -4.61 -4.55
N THR A 379 24.21 -3.99 -5.46
CA THR A 379 23.97 -2.54 -5.43
C THR A 379 23.17 -2.09 -4.21
N ALA A 380 22.16 -2.86 -3.78
CA ALA A 380 21.38 -2.56 -2.59
C ALA A 380 22.25 -2.62 -1.31
N ALA A 381 23.14 -3.60 -1.21
CA ALA A 381 24.08 -3.72 -0.10
C ALA A 381 25.09 -2.54 -0.07
N ALA A 382 25.65 -2.19 -1.23
CA ALA A 382 26.56 -1.04 -1.35
C ALA A 382 25.88 0.28 -0.99
N LEU A 383 24.62 0.48 -1.42
CA LEU A 383 23.83 1.67 -1.08
C LEU A 383 23.54 1.75 0.43
N GLN A 384 23.24 0.62 1.07
CA GLN A 384 22.99 0.57 2.50
C GLN A 384 24.25 0.86 3.32
N GLN A 385 25.41 0.39 2.85
CA GLN A 385 26.70 0.71 3.46
C GLN A 385 27.04 2.19 3.31
N ALA A 386 26.91 2.76 2.12
CA ALA A 386 27.14 4.19 1.87
C ALA A 386 26.23 5.09 2.71
N ARG A 387 24.96 4.69 2.91
CA ARG A 387 24.03 5.43 3.80
C ARG A 387 24.45 5.41 5.27
N ARG A 388 25.00 4.29 5.75
CA ARG A 388 25.53 4.19 7.12
C ARG A 388 26.77 5.06 7.30
N GLU A 389 27.66 5.07 6.32
CA GLU A 389 28.85 5.90 6.32
C GLU A 389 28.51 7.40 6.27
N ALA A 390 27.54 7.79 5.43
CA ALA A 390 27.05 9.17 5.39
C ALA A 390 26.44 9.61 6.73
N ALA A 391 25.58 8.79 7.33
CA ALA A 391 24.98 9.09 8.63
C ALA A 391 26.02 9.20 9.76
N ALA A 392 27.06 8.34 9.74
CA ALA A 392 28.14 8.40 10.72
C ALA A 392 28.99 9.68 10.58
N LEU A 393 29.27 10.09 9.34
CA LEU A 393 30.00 11.33 9.06
C LEU A 393 29.20 12.58 9.43
N GLU A 394 27.88 12.57 9.22
CA GLU A 394 26.98 13.65 9.66
C GLU A 394 27.00 13.79 11.18
N THR A 395 26.86 12.69 11.93
CA THR A 395 26.95 12.73 13.39
C THR A 395 28.30 13.19 13.89
N ALA A 396 29.40 12.75 13.26
CA ALA A 396 30.75 13.19 13.64
C ALA A 396 30.97 14.69 13.37
N ALA A 397 30.37 15.24 12.30
CA ALA A 397 30.44 16.66 12.00
C ALA A 397 29.65 17.51 13.00
N GLU A 398 28.47 17.04 13.42
CA GLU A 398 27.65 17.69 14.45
C GLU A 398 28.36 17.69 15.82
N ASP A 399 28.99 16.58 16.20
CA ASP A 399 29.75 16.46 17.45
C ASP A 399 30.97 17.41 17.47
N LEU A 400 31.69 17.54 16.35
CA LEU A 400 32.82 18.47 16.23
C LEU A 400 32.37 19.93 16.33
N GLN A 401 31.23 20.29 15.72
CA GLN A 401 30.66 21.64 15.79
C GLN A 401 30.18 22.01 17.20
N ASN A 402 29.63 21.03 17.93
CA ASN A 402 29.20 21.23 19.30
C ASN A 402 30.38 21.37 20.28
N ALA A 403 31.50 20.67 20.03
CA ALA A 403 32.70 20.77 20.85
C ALA A 403 33.35 22.16 20.79
N GLU A 404 33.44 22.79 19.60
CA GLU A 404 33.96 24.17 19.46
C GLU A 404 33.08 25.22 20.14
N SER A 405 31.77 24.97 20.22
CA SER A 405 30.78 25.95 20.67
C SER A 405 30.52 25.91 22.19
N SER A 406 31.04 24.93 22.93
CA SER A 406 30.69 24.71 24.34
C SER A 406 31.50 25.52 25.36
N SER A 407 32.54 26.25 24.95
CA SER A 407 33.43 27.00 25.87
C SER A 407 32.96 28.44 26.16
N TYR A 408 32.05 28.98 25.34
CA TYR A 408 31.55 30.35 25.48
C TYR A 408 30.25 30.44 26.31
N PRO A 409 30.10 31.47 27.15
CA PRO A 409 28.81 31.79 27.75
C PRO A 409 27.72 32.00 26.69
N GLU A 410 26.50 31.57 26.99
CA GLU A 410 25.36 31.57 26.06
C GLU A 410 25.17 32.86 25.23
N PRO A 411 25.27 34.08 25.80
CA PRO A 411 25.10 35.32 25.05
C PRO A 411 26.22 35.55 24.03
N VAL A 412 27.45 35.16 24.36
CA VAL A 412 28.63 35.33 23.49
C VAL A 412 28.58 34.29 22.37
N ARG A 413 28.25 33.04 22.69
CA ARG A 413 28.03 31.97 21.72
C ARG A 413 26.97 32.33 20.68
N PHE A 414 25.86 32.92 21.14
CA PHE A 414 24.78 33.36 20.27
C PHE A 414 25.24 34.46 19.29
N LEU A 415 26.05 35.43 19.73
CA LEU A 415 26.56 36.48 18.84
C LEU A 415 27.62 35.98 17.86
N VAL A 416 28.54 35.12 18.30
CA VAL A 416 29.56 34.51 17.44
C VAL A 416 28.91 33.63 16.37
N SER A 417 27.90 32.83 16.74
CA SER A 417 27.14 32.02 15.78
C SER A 417 26.30 32.87 14.83
N ALA A 418 25.67 33.96 15.32
CA ALA A 418 24.94 34.90 14.46
C ALA A 418 25.85 35.57 13.42
N ARG A 419 27.09 35.93 13.79
CA ARG A 419 28.09 36.44 12.86
C ARG A 419 28.53 35.37 11.86
N ARG A 420 28.85 34.15 12.31
CA ARG A 420 29.28 33.03 11.45
C ARG A 420 28.21 32.63 10.42
N LEU A 421 26.94 32.69 10.81
CA LEU A 421 25.78 32.42 9.94
C LEU A 421 25.39 33.61 9.05
N GLY A 422 26.15 34.71 9.05
CA GLY A 422 25.89 35.89 8.23
C GLY A 422 24.65 36.70 8.63
N ARG A 423 24.09 36.45 9.82
CA ARG A 423 22.91 37.17 10.35
C ARG A 423 23.27 38.49 11.01
N LEU A 424 24.55 38.68 11.32
CA LEU A 424 25.10 39.90 11.89
C LEU A 424 26.27 40.35 11.00
N GLN A 425 26.12 41.50 10.36
CA GLN A 425 27.14 42.06 9.47
C GLN A 425 28.21 42.85 10.24
N GLU A 426 27.94 43.20 11.49
CA GLU A 426 28.85 43.94 12.35
C GLU A 426 30.09 43.11 12.71
N GLU A 427 31.25 43.76 12.65
CA GLU A 427 32.50 43.16 13.06
C GLU A 427 32.61 43.13 14.58
N LEU A 428 32.65 41.93 15.14
CA LEU A 428 32.80 41.67 16.57
C LEU A 428 33.89 40.62 16.87
N ALA A 429 34.72 40.85 17.87
CA ALA A 429 35.72 39.86 18.29
C ALA A 429 35.59 39.59 19.79
N VAL A 430 35.78 38.34 20.21
CA VAL A 430 35.81 38.00 21.64
C VAL A 430 37.20 38.35 22.18
N ALA A 431 37.28 39.01 23.33
CA ALA A 431 38.54 39.53 23.87
C ALA A 431 39.65 38.46 23.93
N ALA A 432 39.33 37.23 24.36
CA ALA A 432 40.27 36.11 24.40
C ALA A 432 40.85 35.71 23.04
N GLU A 433 40.13 35.95 21.94
CA GLU A 433 40.58 35.61 20.59
C GLU A 433 41.45 36.72 19.96
N THR A 434 41.48 37.92 20.55
CA THR A 434 42.10 39.12 19.93
C THR A 434 43.59 39.32 20.20
N PHE A 435 44.24 38.41 20.92
CA PHE A 435 45.67 38.46 21.19
C PHE A 435 46.27 37.07 21.35
N SER A 436 47.56 36.93 21.08
CA SER A 436 48.34 35.72 21.31
C SER A 436 49.29 35.93 22.49
N CYS A 437 49.56 34.86 23.24
CA CYS A 437 50.52 34.87 24.34
C CYS A 437 51.28 33.53 24.44
N PRO A 438 52.50 33.54 25.00
CA PRO A 438 53.20 32.29 25.33
C PRO A 438 52.39 31.39 26.27
N PRO A 439 52.42 30.05 26.10
CA PRO A 439 51.65 29.12 26.92
C PRO A 439 51.89 29.24 28.42
N SER A 440 53.10 29.64 28.83
CA SER A 440 53.47 29.88 30.23
C SER A 440 52.67 30.99 30.91
N LEU A 441 52.08 31.93 30.16
CA LEU A 441 51.32 33.08 30.68
C LEU A 441 49.80 32.86 30.68
N SER A 442 49.33 31.79 30.05
CA SER A 442 47.91 31.48 29.86
C SER A 442 47.10 31.53 31.15
N ARG A 443 47.56 30.79 32.18
CA ARG A 443 46.88 30.68 33.48
C ARG A 443 46.81 32.02 34.21
N ALA A 444 47.89 32.81 34.17
CA ALA A 444 47.94 34.14 34.76
C ALA A 444 46.95 35.11 34.07
N LEU A 445 46.94 35.10 32.74
CA LEU A 445 46.05 35.96 31.96
C LEU A 445 44.58 35.53 32.11
N GLU A 446 44.28 34.24 32.15
CA GLU A 446 42.94 33.71 32.42
C GLU A 446 42.44 34.14 33.81
N ALA A 447 43.27 34.00 34.84
CA ALA A 447 42.92 34.41 36.21
C ALA A 447 42.65 35.92 36.31
N TYR A 448 43.48 36.75 35.65
CA TYR A 448 43.32 38.20 35.65
C TYR A 448 42.09 38.68 34.84
N LEU A 449 41.90 38.11 33.65
CA LEU A 449 40.78 38.48 32.78
C LEU A 449 39.46 38.01 33.38
N GLY A 450 39.40 36.77 33.90
CA GLY A 450 38.17 36.17 34.39
C GLY A 450 37.03 36.36 33.38
N GLY A 451 35.90 36.91 33.81
CA GLY A 451 34.78 37.21 32.92
C GLY A 451 35.07 38.23 31.80
N ARG A 452 36.16 39.01 31.89
CA ARG A 452 36.58 39.98 30.85
C ARG A 452 37.09 39.31 29.59
N GLN A 453 37.51 38.05 29.66
CA GLN A 453 37.93 37.29 28.48
C GLN A 453 36.79 37.08 27.48
N TYR A 454 35.54 37.17 27.96
CA TYR A 454 34.31 37.06 27.17
C TYR A 454 33.73 38.42 26.76
N TRP A 455 34.46 39.53 26.98
CA TRP A 455 34.03 40.82 26.45
C TRP A 455 34.06 40.80 24.93
N ILE A 456 33.09 41.49 24.32
CA ILE A 456 32.96 41.55 22.87
C ILE A 456 33.45 42.92 22.41
N PHE A 457 34.50 42.92 21.59
CA PHE A 457 35.03 44.12 20.97
C PHE A 457 34.22 44.42 19.72
N VAL A 458 33.85 45.68 19.54
CA VAL A 458 33.06 46.20 18.42
C VAL A 458 33.67 47.52 17.96
N LYS A 459 33.48 47.92 16.70
CA LYS A 459 34.10 49.16 16.19
C LYS A 459 33.55 50.42 16.88
N ASP A 460 32.23 50.50 16.99
CA ASP A 460 31.52 51.68 17.48
C ASP A 460 30.32 51.31 18.37
N LEU A 461 29.72 52.33 18.99
CA LEU A 461 28.52 52.18 19.81
C LEU A 461 27.30 51.72 19.00
N THR A 462 27.25 51.99 17.69
CA THR A 462 26.17 51.53 16.81
C THR A 462 26.21 50.01 16.63
N GLY A 463 27.39 49.43 16.38
CA GLY A 463 27.58 47.99 16.31
C GLY A 463 27.29 47.30 17.65
N ALA A 464 27.65 47.94 18.77
CA ALA A 464 27.24 47.48 20.10
C ALA A 464 25.71 47.45 20.25
N GLY A 465 25.02 48.51 19.81
CA GLY A 465 23.55 48.61 19.84
C GLY A 465 22.87 47.49 19.07
N ILE A 466 23.30 47.24 17.83
CA ILE A 466 22.78 46.16 16.98
C ILE A 466 22.94 44.80 17.67
N CYS A 467 24.12 44.52 18.24
CA CYS A 467 24.37 43.27 18.96
C CYS A 467 23.47 43.14 20.21
N ILE A 468 23.26 44.24 20.93
CA ILE A 468 22.41 44.27 22.14
C ILE A 468 20.94 44.03 21.78
N ASP A 469 20.44 44.63 20.71
CA ASP A 469 19.05 44.46 20.29
C ASP A 469 18.82 43.03 19.79
N LEU A 470 19.79 42.45 19.07
CA LEU A 470 19.74 41.04 18.67
C LEU A 470 19.72 40.09 19.88
N LEU A 471 20.49 40.38 20.94
CA LEU A 471 20.44 39.63 22.20
C LEU A 471 19.09 39.74 22.91
N LYS A 472 18.48 40.94 22.91
CA LYS A 472 17.17 41.20 23.54
C LYS A 472 16.04 40.50 22.81
N GLU A 473 16.00 40.60 21.48
CA GLU A 473 15.01 39.94 20.62
C GLU A 473 14.94 38.44 20.91
N ARG A 474 16.11 37.79 21.05
CA ARG A 474 16.20 36.34 21.29
C ARG A 474 16.28 35.96 22.77
N ARG A 475 16.25 36.93 23.69
CA ARG A 475 16.42 36.73 25.13
C ARG A 475 17.65 35.86 25.46
N ALA A 476 18.72 36.02 24.69
CA ALA A 476 19.92 35.17 24.75
C ALA A 476 20.89 35.55 25.91
N GLY A 477 20.47 36.47 26.79
CA GLY A 477 21.18 36.85 28.01
C GLY A 477 21.92 38.19 27.90
N ARG A 478 23.01 38.36 28.66
CA ARG A 478 23.74 39.63 28.78
C ARG A 478 25.21 39.43 28.41
N ALA A 479 25.72 40.27 27.52
CA ALA A 479 27.14 40.35 27.18
C ALA A 479 27.70 41.75 27.50
N THR A 480 29.01 41.86 27.69
CA THR A 480 29.70 43.13 27.89
C THR A 480 30.43 43.51 26.61
N PHE A 481 30.25 44.74 26.15
CA PHE A 481 30.84 45.24 24.91
C PHE A 481 31.88 46.32 25.21
N LEU A 482 33.00 46.29 24.48
CA LEU A 482 34.03 47.33 24.49
C LEU A 482 34.17 47.92 23.07
N PRO A 483 33.55 49.08 22.81
CA PRO A 483 33.72 49.77 21.53
C PRO A 483 35.14 50.31 21.36
N LEU A 484 35.74 50.11 20.19
CA LEU A 484 37.07 50.60 19.84
C LEU A 484 37.15 52.12 20.01
N GLU A 485 36.12 52.85 19.59
CA GLU A 485 36.04 54.31 19.74
C GLU A 485 36.01 54.81 21.21
N LYS A 486 35.67 53.95 22.17
CA LYS A 486 35.66 54.25 23.62
C LYS A 486 36.81 53.58 24.37
N SER A 487 37.63 52.79 23.68
CA SER A 487 38.79 52.15 24.29
C SER A 487 39.80 53.21 24.75
N ARG A 488 40.36 52.99 25.95
CA ARG A 488 41.39 53.86 26.54
C ARG A 488 42.61 52.98 26.83
N PRO A 489 43.54 52.82 25.89
CA PRO A 489 44.67 51.92 26.07
C PRO A 489 45.50 52.38 27.27
N ARG A 490 45.76 51.45 28.18
CA ARG A 490 46.62 51.70 29.34
C ARG A 490 48.06 51.41 28.94
N ARG A 491 49.00 52.06 29.61
CA ARG A 491 50.43 51.85 29.37
C ARG A 491 51.11 51.54 30.69
N PRO A 492 52.17 50.73 30.66
CA PRO A 492 52.94 50.41 31.86
C PRO A 492 53.59 51.68 32.41
N ASP A 493 53.56 51.84 33.74
CA ASP A 493 54.28 52.93 34.41
C ASP A 493 55.78 52.60 34.43
N ARG A 494 56.47 53.01 33.36
CA ARG A 494 57.91 52.79 33.19
C ARG A 494 58.77 53.62 34.15
N GLY A 495 58.18 54.52 34.93
CA GLY A 495 58.85 55.27 35.99
C GLY A 495 58.85 54.56 37.35
N ALA A 496 58.09 53.47 37.51
CA ALA A 496 58.02 52.71 38.75
C ALA A 496 59.27 51.82 38.92
N THR A 497 59.93 51.90 40.09
CA THR A 497 61.08 51.06 40.41
C THR A 497 60.64 49.62 40.71
N LEU A 498 60.73 48.75 39.71
CA LEU A 498 60.47 47.32 39.85
C LEU A 498 61.69 46.63 40.51
N PRO A 499 61.51 45.78 41.55
CA PRO A 499 62.56 44.88 42.01
C PRO A 499 62.84 43.86 40.90
N GLY A 500 64.12 43.67 40.55
CA GLY A 500 64.50 42.76 39.46
C GLY A 500 64.25 41.28 39.76
N GLU A 501 64.04 40.89 41.02
CA GLU A 501 63.77 39.51 41.42
C GLU A 501 62.25 39.23 41.42
N GLY A 502 61.85 38.17 40.70
CA GLY A 502 60.47 37.66 40.67
C GLY A 502 59.50 38.37 39.72
N VAL A 503 59.96 39.34 38.90
CA VAL A 503 59.14 40.04 37.90
C VAL A 503 59.39 39.45 36.51
N VAL A 504 58.34 38.92 35.87
CA VAL A 504 58.39 38.37 34.51
C VAL A 504 58.37 39.47 33.46
N GLY A 505 57.48 40.47 33.65
CA GLY A 505 57.38 41.64 32.77
C GLY A 505 55.96 42.20 32.68
N TRP A 506 55.79 43.25 31.89
CA TRP A 506 54.48 43.82 31.61
C TRP A 506 53.76 43.01 30.53
N ALA A 507 52.47 42.72 30.72
CA ALA A 507 51.66 42.06 29.70
C ALA A 507 51.69 42.85 28.38
N TYR A 508 51.80 44.18 28.44
CA TYR A 508 51.98 45.07 27.29
C TYR A 508 53.11 44.63 26.33
N ASP A 509 54.22 44.12 26.86
CA ASP A 509 55.41 43.73 26.09
C ASP A 509 55.44 42.21 25.79
N LEU A 510 54.60 41.42 26.48
CA LEU A 510 54.61 39.95 26.44
C LEU A 510 53.47 39.33 25.61
N ILE A 511 52.45 40.12 25.25
CA ILE A 511 51.31 39.68 24.43
C ILE A 511 51.39 40.31 23.03
N GLU A 512 50.90 39.58 22.03
CA GLU A 512 50.80 40.04 20.65
C GLU A 512 49.32 40.32 20.31
N PRO A 513 48.84 41.57 20.39
CA PRO A 513 47.47 41.91 20.02
C PRO A 513 47.29 41.92 18.50
N MET A 514 46.08 41.56 18.02
CA MET A 514 45.69 41.82 16.63
C MET A 514 45.65 43.32 16.35
N ASP A 515 46.15 43.74 15.19
CA ASP A 515 46.30 45.15 14.81
C ASP A 515 44.98 45.94 14.92
N GLU A 516 43.86 45.34 14.50
CA GLU A 516 42.54 45.96 14.51
C GLU A 516 42.01 46.27 15.91
N TRP A 517 42.39 45.45 16.91
CA TRP A 517 41.83 45.48 18.27
C TRP A 517 42.85 45.89 19.33
N LYS A 518 44.02 46.37 18.90
CA LYS A 518 45.16 46.68 19.76
C LYS A 518 44.81 47.60 20.92
N ASP A 519 44.04 48.66 20.67
CA ASP A 519 43.65 49.61 21.71
C ASP A 519 42.67 49.01 22.74
N CYS A 520 41.80 48.10 22.31
CA CYS A 520 40.91 47.32 23.20
C CYS A 520 41.70 46.33 24.06
N VAL A 521 42.67 45.61 23.48
CA VAL A 521 43.52 44.68 24.24
C VAL A 521 44.33 45.44 25.29
N HIS A 522 44.97 46.55 24.92
CA HIS A 522 45.74 47.37 25.86
C HIS A 522 44.85 48.12 26.87
N HIS A 523 43.57 48.34 26.59
CA HIS A 523 42.64 48.88 27.59
C HIS A 523 42.46 47.93 28.79
N ILE A 524 42.52 46.62 28.54
CA ILE A 524 42.29 45.58 29.53
C ILE A 524 43.60 45.11 30.17
N LEU A 525 44.65 44.93 29.36
CA LEU A 525 45.91 44.30 29.79
C LEU A 525 47.11 45.26 29.83
N GLY A 526 46.96 46.52 29.38
CA GLY A 526 48.10 47.38 29.09
C GLY A 526 48.90 47.88 30.31
N ASP A 527 48.33 47.80 31.52
CA ASP A 527 49.00 48.12 32.79
C ASP A 527 49.16 46.89 33.70
N LEU A 528 49.00 45.67 33.16
CA LEU A 528 49.15 44.44 33.92
C LEU A 528 50.62 44.04 34.07
N LEU A 529 51.07 43.87 35.31
CA LEU A 529 52.39 43.33 35.64
C LEU A 529 52.30 41.84 35.96
N ILE A 530 53.15 41.02 35.35
CA ILE A 530 53.23 39.58 35.58
C ILE A 530 54.45 39.29 36.46
N VAL A 531 54.24 38.51 37.53
CA VAL A 531 55.27 38.08 38.49
C VAL A 531 55.33 36.55 38.56
N GLU A 532 56.42 36.00 39.07
CA GLU A 532 56.62 34.55 39.14
C GLU A 532 55.69 33.91 40.18
N ASP A 533 55.62 34.47 41.39
CA ASP A 533 54.89 33.89 42.52
C ASP A 533 54.13 34.93 43.37
N TYR A 534 53.36 34.43 44.34
CA TYR A 534 52.60 35.27 45.26
C TYR A 534 53.50 36.17 46.15
N SER A 535 54.71 35.70 46.48
CA SER A 535 55.63 36.43 47.36
C SER A 535 56.14 37.71 46.67
N ALA A 536 56.49 37.59 45.38
CA ALA A 536 56.84 38.70 44.50
C ALA A 536 55.65 39.65 44.32
N GLY A 537 54.44 39.12 44.09
CA GLY A 537 53.22 39.95 43.99
C GLY A 537 52.90 40.75 45.26
N SER A 538 53.04 40.14 46.43
CA SER A 538 52.81 40.78 47.74
C SER A 538 53.84 41.88 48.04
N ALA A 539 55.11 41.63 47.73
CA ALA A 539 56.17 42.63 47.87
C ALA A 539 55.93 43.86 46.98
N MET A 540 55.36 43.66 45.79
CA MET A 540 54.96 44.73 44.87
C MET A 540 53.78 45.57 45.40
N ALA A 541 52.76 44.91 45.94
CA ALA A 541 51.62 45.59 46.55
C ALA A 541 52.04 46.44 47.77
N ALA A 542 52.96 45.95 48.60
CA ALA A 542 53.48 46.66 49.77
C ALA A 542 54.22 47.96 49.43
N ARG A 543 54.84 48.04 48.24
CA ARG A 543 55.57 49.22 47.73
C ARG A 543 54.66 50.30 47.12
N ARG A 544 53.33 50.18 47.24
CA ARG A 544 52.32 51.10 46.70
C ARG A 544 52.41 51.30 45.18
N VAL A 545 52.86 50.29 44.44
CA VAL A 545 52.79 50.33 42.97
C VAL A 545 51.31 50.30 42.57
N ARG A 546 50.86 51.31 41.83
CA ARG A 546 49.45 51.47 41.43
C ARG A 546 49.19 50.76 40.10
N CYS A 547 49.42 49.45 40.04
CA CYS A 547 49.08 48.64 38.88
C CYS A 547 48.51 47.28 39.30
N PRO A 548 47.67 46.64 38.45
CA PRO A 548 47.29 45.25 38.65
C PRO A 548 48.51 44.33 38.50
N VAL A 549 48.58 43.31 39.37
CA VAL A 549 49.67 42.31 39.40
C VAL A 549 49.06 40.91 39.41
N VAL A 550 49.63 39.98 38.64
CA VAL A 550 49.22 38.57 38.59
C VAL A 550 50.43 37.64 38.60
N SER A 551 50.35 36.51 39.31
CA SER A 551 51.41 35.49 39.33
C SER A 551 51.23 34.49 38.18
N LEU A 552 52.28 33.75 37.82
CA LEU A 552 52.19 32.70 36.78
C LEU A 552 51.19 31.58 37.12
N GLU A 553 50.90 31.38 38.41
CA GLU A 553 49.95 30.37 38.90
C GLU A 553 48.48 30.84 38.89
N GLY A 554 48.22 32.13 38.63
CA GLY A 554 46.88 32.71 38.58
C GLY A 554 46.54 33.59 39.78
#